data_AF-A0AA95SFD0-F1
#
_entry.id   AF-A0AA95SFD0-F1
#
_cell.length_a   1.000
_cell.length_b   1.000
_cell.length_c   1.000
_cell.angle_alpha   90.00
_cell.angle_beta   90.00
_cell.angle_gamma   90.00
#
_symmetry.space_group_name_H-M   'P 1'
#
loop_
_entity.id
_entity.type
_entity.pdbx_description
1 polymer ?
#
loop_
_entity_poly.entity_id
_entity_poly.type
_entity_poly.pdbx_seq_one_letter_code
_entity_poly.pdbx_strand_id
1 'polypeptide(L)'
;MSTKKPYDPFESFKSYSGILEKQINDFIFLWSNNNEFVKMANTGTEANSRYLEAYRKNQEALAGVLNIPTRNDLVNIASLTIQTEEKIESLEEQIWDLQDTLKSQSKDIETVVEVSKEIIKLTKQLKTELVKTKKELADSKNLQSELQEIRFELNKLNNLKDEVEILKGHAEKDNPKELVLTGADSTK
;
A
#
# COMPACT_ATOMS: atom_id res chain seq x y z
N MET A 1 -67.64 -43.46 68.99
CA MET A 1 -68.11 -43.88 67.66
C MET A 1 -67.11 -43.39 66.63
N SER A 2 -66.32 -44.28 66.02
CA SER A 2 -65.27 -43.90 65.04
C SER A 2 -65.87 -43.56 63.69
N THR A 3 -65.74 -42.30 63.29
CA THR A 3 -66.10 -41.79 61.96
C THR A 3 -65.12 -42.33 60.93
N LYS A 4 -65.54 -43.37 60.18
CA LYS A 4 -64.76 -43.92 59.06
C LYS A 4 -64.73 -42.88 57.92
N LYS A 5 -63.55 -42.34 57.63
CA LYS A 5 -63.31 -41.51 56.44
C LYS A 5 -63.69 -42.29 55.17
N PRO A 6 -64.35 -41.66 54.17
CA PRO A 6 -64.71 -42.33 52.93
C PRO A 6 -63.46 -42.82 52.21
N TYR A 7 -63.51 -44.05 51.68
CA TYR A 7 -62.42 -44.67 50.95
C TYR A 7 -62.11 -43.86 49.69
N ASP A 8 -60.90 -43.28 49.64
CA ASP A 8 -60.41 -42.52 48.50
C ASP A 8 -59.45 -43.38 47.66
N PRO A 9 -59.82 -43.76 46.41
CA PRO A 9 -58.98 -44.57 45.55
C PRO A 9 -57.65 -43.89 45.15
N PHE A 10 -57.54 -42.56 45.23
CA PHE A 10 -56.31 -41.85 44.92
C PHE A 10 -55.24 -42.00 46.00
N GLU A 11 -55.63 -42.06 47.28
CA GLU A 11 -54.71 -42.33 48.39
C GLU A 11 -54.17 -43.77 48.34
N SER A 12 -54.99 -44.72 47.88
CA SER A 12 -54.57 -46.11 47.68
C SER A 12 -53.59 -46.26 46.51
N PHE A 13 -53.80 -45.55 45.40
CA PHE A 13 -52.85 -45.51 44.29
C PHE A 13 -51.53 -44.82 44.67
N LYS A 14 -51.60 -43.70 45.42
CA LYS A 14 -50.41 -42.96 45.87
C LYS A 14 -49.55 -43.78 46.83
N SER A 15 -50.16 -44.51 47.76
CA SER A 15 -49.43 -45.42 48.65
C SER A 15 -48.78 -46.59 47.89
N TYR A 16 -49.48 -47.17 46.90
CA TYR A 16 -48.91 -48.20 46.03
C TYR A 16 -47.75 -47.68 45.17
N SER A 17 -47.92 -46.48 44.58
CA SER A 17 -46.85 -45.80 43.84
C SER A 17 -45.64 -45.52 44.72
N GLY A 18 -45.84 -45.07 45.97
CA GLY A 18 -44.74 -44.82 46.91
C GLY A 18 -44.00 -46.11 47.32
N ILE A 19 -44.72 -47.23 47.44
CA ILE A 19 -44.09 -48.54 47.70
C ILE A 19 -43.30 -49.00 46.48
N LEU A 20 -43.85 -48.86 45.27
CA LEU A 20 -43.15 -49.19 44.03
C LEU A 20 -41.90 -48.33 43.82
N GLU A 21 -42.02 -47.02 44.05
CA GLU A 21 -40.91 -46.09 43.95
C GLU A 21 -39.80 -46.45 44.94
N LYS A 22 -40.16 -46.78 46.18
CA LYS A 22 -39.19 -47.25 47.18
C LYS A 22 -38.55 -48.58 46.77
N GLN A 23 -39.33 -49.55 46.29
CA GLN A 23 -38.81 -50.84 45.82
C GLN A 23 -37.85 -50.68 44.64
N ILE A 24 -38.18 -49.82 43.68
CA ILE A 24 -37.33 -49.52 42.52
C ILE A 24 -36.07 -48.79 42.98
N ASN A 25 -36.19 -47.82 43.90
CA ASN A 25 -35.04 -47.08 44.40
C ASN A 25 -34.09 -47.99 45.20
N ASP A 26 -34.62 -48.85 46.08
CA ASP A 26 -33.85 -49.85 46.81
C ASP A 26 -33.19 -50.85 45.85
N PHE A 27 -33.88 -51.26 44.78
CA PHE A 27 -33.33 -52.15 43.75
C PHE A 27 -32.19 -51.50 42.96
N ILE A 28 -32.35 -50.24 42.54
CA ILE A 28 -31.31 -49.47 41.85
C ILE A 28 -30.11 -49.27 42.77
N PHE A 29 -30.35 -48.97 44.05
CA PHE A 29 -29.27 -48.80 45.03
C PHE A 29 -28.50 -50.11 45.25
N LEU A 30 -29.20 -51.26 45.36
CA LEU A 30 -28.59 -52.59 45.49
C LEU A 30 -27.75 -52.97 44.26
N TRP A 31 -28.22 -52.66 43.05
CA TRP A 31 -27.50 -52.93 41.81
C TRP A 31 -26.32 -51.97 41.59
N SER A 32 -26.52 -50.68 41.83
CA SER A 32 -25.49 -49.65 41.63
C SER A 32 -24.37 -49.74 42.68
N ASN A 33 -24.70 -50.09 43.92
CA ASN A 33 -23.72 -50.24 45.00
C ASN A 33 -22.93 -51.56 44.93
N ASN A 34 -23.25 -52.45 43.97
CA ASN A 34 -22.46 -53.64 43.71
C ASN A 34 -21.45 -53.37 42.58
N ASN A 35 -20.18 -53.21 42.96
CA ASN A 35 -19.07 -52.99 42.04
C ASN A 35 -18.96 -54.10 40.96
N GLU A 36 -19.34 -55.35 41.27
CA GLU A 36 -19.34 -56.45 40.30
C GLU A 36 -20.42 -56.27 39.23
N PHE A 37 -21.61 -55.79 39.61
CA PHE A 37 -22.67 -55.49 38.66
C PHE A 37 -22.28 -54.32 37.74
N VAL A 38 -21.68 -53.26 38.29
CA VAL A 38 -21.19 -52.13 37.49
C VAL A 38 -20.10 -52.58 36.51
N LYS A 39 -19.16 -53.44 36.94
CA LYS A 39 -18.13 -54.02 36.06
C LYS A 39 -18.73 -54.92 34.98
N MET A 40 -19.71 -55.75 35.34
CA MET A 40 -20.43 -56.62 34.39
C MET A 40 -21.23 -55.79 33.39
N ALA A 41 -21.90 -54.73 33.83
CA ALA A 41 -22.62 -53.81 32.97
C ALA A 41 -21.65 -53.10 32.01
N ASN A 42 -20.51 -52.60 32.49
CA ASN A 42 -19.46 -51.99 31.64
C ASN A 42 -18.88 -52.98 30.63
N THR A 43 -18.65 -54.24 31.03
CA THR A 43 -18.15 -55.28 30.12
C THR A 43 -19.22 -55.67 29.10
N GLY A 44 -20.48 -55.72 29.52
CA GLY A 44 -21.63 -56.00 28.65
C GLY A 44 -21.89 -54.88 27.65
N THR A 45 -21.77 -53.62 28.08
CA THR A 45 -21.85 -52.46 27.17
C THR A 45 -20.67 -52.44 26.22
N GLU A 46 -19.46 -52.78 26.66
CA GLU A 46 -18.29 -52.88 25.79
C GLU A 46 -18.46 -54.00 24.75
N ALA A 47 -18.93 -55.19 25.15
CA ALA A 47 -19.21 -56.29 24.23
C ALA A 47 -20.32 -55.92 23.23
N ASN A 48 -21.36 -55.22 23.68
CA ASN A 48 -22.42 -54.71 22.82
C ASN A 48 -21.88 -53.67 21.83
N SER A 49 -21.00 -52.76 22.26
CA SER A 49 -20.33 -51.80 21.38
C SER A 49 -19.50 -52.50 20.30
N ARG A 50 -18.72 -53.53 20.65
CA ARG A 50 -17.96 -54.34 19.68
C ARG A 50 -18.88 -55.04 18.67
N TYR A 51 -20.02 -55.55 19.12
CA TYR A 51 -21.01 -56.16 18.22
C TYR A 51 -21.63 -55.12 17.27
N LEU A 52 -21.94 -53.94 17.79
CA LEU A 52 -22.50 -52.84 17.01
C LEU A 52 -21.49 -52.32 15.98
N GLU A 53 -20.20 -52.23 16.35
CA GLU A 53 -19.10 -51.91 15.41
C GLU A 53 -18.95 -52.96 14.31
N ALA A 54 -19.01 -54.24 14.64
CA ALA A 54 -18.97 -55.32 13.64
C ALA A 54 -20.17 -55.25 12.68
N TYR A 55 -21.36 -54.97 13.20
CA TYR A 55 -22.56 -54.77 12.39
C TYR A 55 -22.41 -53.55 11.47
N ARG A 56 -21.89 -52.43 11.99
CA ARG A 56 -21.63 -51.22 11.21
C ARG A 56 -20.62 -51.49 10.09
N LYS A 57 -19.54 -52.22 10.37
CA LYS A 57 -18.52 -52.60 9.37
C LYS A 57 -19.09 -53.50 8.28
N ASN A 58 -19.95 -54.45 8.64
CA ASN A 58 -20.65 -55.30 7.65
C ASN A 58 -21.63 -54.48 6.81
N GLN A 59 -22.34 -53.53 7.41
CA GLN A 59 -23.20 -52.60 6.69
C GLN A 59 -22.40 -51.73 5.72
N GLU A 60 -21.23 -51.23 6.11
CA GLU A 60 -20.32 -50.48 5.23
C GLU A 60 -19.80 -51.36 4.07
N ALA A 61 -19.46 -52.63 4.33
CA ALA A 61 -19.03 -53.56 3.28
C ALA A 61 -20.15 -53.88 2.28
N LEU A 62 -21.38 -54.07 2.76
CA LEU A 62 -22.55 -54.27 1.89
C LEU A 62 -22.92 -52.99 1.12
N ALA A 63 -22.79 -51.83 1.76
CA ALA A 63 -22.98 -50.54 1.10
C ALA A 63 -21.95 -50.33 -0.02
N GLY A 64 -20.70 -50.78 0.17
CA GLY A 64 -19.67 -50.80 -0.87
C GLY A 64 -20.02 -51.69 -2.07
N VAL A 65 -20.67 -52.84 -1.86
CA VAL A 65 -21.16 -53.69 -2.96
C VAL A 65 -22.35 -53.07 -3.68
N LEU A 66 -23.24 -52.41 -2.93
CA LEU A 66 -24.46 -51.79 -3.44
C LEU A 66 -24.25 -50.35 -3.96
N ASN A 67 -23.02 -49.82 -3.93
CA ASN A 67 -22.68 -48.43 -4.24
C ASN A 67 -23.56 -47.41 -3.48
N ILE A 68 -23.95 -47.75 -2.25
CA ILE A 68 -24.71 -46.84 -1.39
C ILE A 68 -23.70 -46.01 -0.59
N PRO A 69 -23.80 -44.67 -0.59
CA PRO A 69 -22.88 -43.83 0.15
C PRO A 69 -22.95 -44.12 1.65
N THR A 70 -21.79 -44.27 2.30
CA THR A 70 -21.72 -44.50 3.74
C THR A 70 -21.73 -43.18 4.50
N ARG A 71 -22.01 -43.24 5.82
CA ARG A 71 -21.94 -42.05 6.69
C ARG A 71 -20.54 -41.42 6.67
N ASN A 72 -19.48 -42.23 6.56
CA ASN A 72 -18.12 -41.72 6.51
C ASN A 72 -17.87 -40.96 5.20
N ASP A 73 -18.39 -41.45 4.07
CA ASP A 73 -18.26 -40.75 2.79
C ASP A 73 -18.95 -39.39 2.81
N LEU A 74 -20.14 -39.30 3.41
CA LEU A 74 -20.85 -38.03 3.59
C LEU A 74 -20.08 -37.05 4.48
N VAL A 75 -19.47 -37.54 5.57
CA VAL A 75 -18.64 -36.71 6.44
C VAL A 75 -17.38 -36.23 5.71
N ASN A 76 -16.75 -37.11 4.94
CA ASN A 76 -15.57 -36.77 4.16
C ASN A 76 -15.91 -35.72 3.10
N ILE A 77 -17.00 -35.91 2.35
CA ILE A 77 -17.48 -34.92 1.37
C ILE A 77 -17.77 -33.58 2.05
N ALA A 78 -18.52 -33.58 3.16
CA ALA A 78 -18.79 -32.35 3.89
C ALA A 78 -17.51 -31.66 4.35
N SER A 79 -16.53 -32.41 4.87
CA SER A 79 -15.24 -31.85 5.31
C SER A 79 -14.42 -31.29 4.15
N LEU A 80 -14.43 -31.94 3.00
CA LEU A 80 -13.77 -31.45 1.79
C LEU A 80 -14.46 -30.20 1.27
N THR A 81 -15.80 -30.16 1.26
CA THR A 81 -16.58 -28.99 0.88
C THR A 81 -16.25 -27.80 1.77
N ILE A 82 -16.26 -27.98 3.10
CA ILE A 82 -15.89 -26.92 4.05
C ILE A 82 -14.46 -26.43 3.78
N GLN A 83 -13.49 -27.35 3.62
CA GLN A 83 -12.11 -26.96 3.30
C GLN A 83 -11.99 -26.24 1.96
N THR A 84 -12.80 -26.61 0.96
CA THR A 84 -12.80 -25.91 -0.32
C THR A 84 -13.43 -24.54 -0.22
N GLU A 85 -14.47 -24.37 0.60
CA GLU A 85 -15.12 -23.09 0.87
C GLU A 85 -14.15 -22.14 1.57
N GLU A 86 -13.48 -22.59 2.63
CA GLU A 86 -12.43 -21.82 3.33
C GLU A 86 -11.29 -21.42 2.38
N LYS A 87 -10.86 -22.32 1.49
CA LYS A 87 -9.82 -22.02 0.50
C LYS A 87 -10.30 -21.01 -0.55
N ILE A 88 -11.55 -21.08 -0.99
CA ILE A 88 -12.13 -20.14 -1.94
C ILE A 88 -12.23 -18.75 -1.28
N GLU A 89 -12.66 -18.68 -0.03
CA GLU A 89 -12.74 -17.43 0.74
C GLU A 89 -11.34 -16.79 0.88
N SER A 90 -10.32 -17.58 1.23
CA SER A 90 -8.94 -17.08 1.30
C SER A 90 -8.40 -16.59 -0.05
N LEU A 91 -8.79 -17.22 -1.16
CA LEU A 91 -8.42 -16.76 -2.50
C LEU A 91 -9.17 -15.48 -2.87
N GLU A 92 -10.43 -15.33 -2.47
CA GLU A 92 -11.21 -14.12 -2.69
C GLU A 92 -10.58 -12.92 -1.94
N GLU A 93 -10.21 -13.10 -0.67
CA GLU A 93 -9.51 -12.08 0.11
C GLU A 93 -8.19 -11.65 -0.57
N GLN A 94 -7.38 -12.60 -1.02
CA GLN A 94 -6.14 -12.30 -1.75
C GLN A 94 -6.39 -11.54 -3.06
N ILE A 95 -7.48 -11.85 -3.78
CA ILE A 95 -7.85 -11.14 -5.00
C ILE A 95 -8.25 -9.70 -4.67
N TRP A 96 -8.99 -9.47 -3.59
CA TRP A 96 -9.35 -8.13 -3.14
C TRP A 96 -8.11 -7.31 -2.76
N ASP A 97 -7.19 -7.88 -1.98
CA ASP A 97 -5.93 -7.23 -1.60
C ASP A 97 -5.05 -6.89 -2.82
N LEU A 98 -4.97 -7.82 -3.79
CA LEU A 98 -4.25 -7.58 -5.05
C LEU A 98 -4.92 -6.48 -5.87
N GLN A 99 -6.24 -6.46 -5.94
CA GLN A 99 -6.97 -5.41 -6.65
C GLN A 99 -6.71 -4.04 -6.05
N ASP A 100 -6.71 -3.93 -4.72
CA ASP A 100 -6.47 -2.67 -4.05
C ASP A 100 -4.99 -2.23 -4.15
N THR A 101 -4.06 -3.18 -4.10
CA THR A 101 -2.64 -2.93 -4.39
C THR A 101 -2.43 -2.43 -5.84
N LEU A 102 -3.14 -3.01 -6.81
CA LEU A 102 -3.07 -2.56 -8.21
C LEU A 102 -3.67 -1.16 -8.39
N LYS A 103 -4.78 -0.85 -7.72
CA LYS A 103 -5.35 0.51 -7.73
C LYS A 103 -4.38 1.52 -7.13
N SER A 104 -3.73 1.21 -6.01
CA SER A 104 -2.75 2.12 -5.40
C SER A 104 -1.54 2.32 -6.31
N GLN A 105 -0.99 1.24 -6.88
CA GLN A 105 0.11 1.33 -7.84
C GLN A 105 -0.27 2.14 -9.09
N SER A 106 -1.48 1.96 -9.62
CA SER A 106 -1.96 2.75 -10.76
C SER A 106 -1.98 4.25 -10.44
N LYS A 107 -2.41 4.61 -9.23
CA LYS A 107 -2.39 6.01 -8.76
C LYS A 107 -0.97 6.53 -8.63
N ASP A 108 -0.05 5.73 -8.07
CA ASP A 108 1.36 6.11 -7.98
C ASP A 108 1.98 6.32 -9.36
N ILE A 109 1.69 5.43 -10.32
CA ILE A 109 2.13 5.59 -11.72
C ILE A 109 1.59 6.89 -12.32
N GLU A 110 0.33 7.24 -12.08
CA GLU A 110 -0.25 8.50 -12.55
C GLU A 110 0.50 9.72 -11.99
N THR A 111 0.82 9.72 -10.69
CA THR A 111 1.62 10.80 -10.08
C THR A 111 3.04 10.88 -10.66
N VAL A 112 3.70 9.74 -10.89
CA VAL A 112 5.03 9.70 -11.53
C VAL A 112 4.96 10.24 -12.96
N VAL A 113 3.90 9.92 -13.71
CA VAL A 113 3.67 10.47 -15.04
C VAL A 113 3.47 11.98 -15.00
N GLU A 114 2.71 12.50 -14.03
CA GLU A 114 2.54 13.95 -13.85
C GLU A 114 3.87 14.65 -13.53
N VAL A 115 4.64 14.12 -12.57
CA VAL A 115 5.99 14.63 -12.25
C VAL A 115 6.89 14.59 -13.48
N SER A 116 6.84 13.52 -14.28
CA SER A 116 7.62 13.43 -15.52
C SER A 116 7.24 14.50 -16.55
N LYS A 117 5.95 14.85 -16.66
CA LYS A 117 5.49 15.96 -17.53
C LYS A 117 6.06 17.30 -17.04
N GLU A 118 6.08 17.52 -15.73
CA GLU A 118 6.69 18.72 -15.14
C GLU A 118 8.20 18.77 -15.41
N ILE A 119 8.92 17.67 -15.24
CA ILE A 119 10.35 17.57 -15.57
C ILE A 119 10.60 17.90 -17.05
N ILE A 120 9.77 17.39 -17.96
CA ILE A 120 9.88 17.71 -19.40
C ILE A 120 9.65 19.20 -19.64
N LYS A 121 8.68 19.81 -18.96
CA LYS A 121 8.39 21.26 -19.08
C LYS A 121 9.56 22.09 -18.56
N LEU A 122 10.09 21.76 -17.38
CA LEU A 122 11.27 22.40 -16.80
C LEU A 122 12.50 22.22 -17.70
N THR A 123 12.71 21.03 -18.27
CA THR A 123 13.82 20.77 -19.19
C THR A 123 13.71 21.62 -20.47
N LYS A 124 12.49 21.80 -21.00
CA LYS A 124 12.25 22.71 -22.14
C LYS A 124 12.55 24.16 -21.78
N GLN A 125 12.09 24.63 -20.63
CA GLN A 125 12.37 25.99 -20.13
C GLN A 125 13.88 26.21 -19.94
N LEU A 126 14.55 25.27 -19.30
CA LEU A 126 16.00 25.33 -19.07
C LEU A 126 16.77 25.33 -20.39
N LYS A 127 16.35 24.55 -21.39
CA LYS A 127 16.93 24.59 -22.74
C LYS A 127 16.74 25.96 -23.39
N THR A 128 15.57 26.58 -23.26
CA THR A 128 15.33 27.94 -23.81
C THR A 128 16.16 29.00 -23.10
N GLU A 129 16.29 28.93 -21.77
CA GLU A 129 17.16 29.84 -21.03
C GLU A 129 18.64 29.62 -21.35
N LEU A 130 19.08 28.39 -21.58
CA LEU A 130 20.45 28.10 -22.02
C LEU A 130 20.73 28.71 -23.40
N VAL A 131 19.78 28.64 -24.33
CA VAL A 131 19.93 29.29 -25.64
C VAL A 131 19.98 30.82 -25.49
N LYS A 132 19.14 31.39 -24.63
CA LYS A 132 19.12 32.83 -24.36
C LYS A 132 20.43 33.31 -23.73
N THR A 133 20.91 32.62 -22.69
CA THR A 133 22.19 32.94 -22.02
C THR A 133 23.38 32.75 -22.94
N LYS A 134 23.38 31.74 -23.84
CA LYS A 134 24.41 31.63 -24.89
C LYS A 134 24.40 32.83 -25.84
N LYS A 135 23.22 33.34 -26.20
CA LYS A 135 23.10 34.53 -27.04
C LYS A 135 23.61 35.77 -26.31
N GLU A 136 23.17 36.00 -25.08
CA GLU A 136 23.65 37.10 -24.23
C GLU A 136 25.17 37.05 -24.03
N LEU A 137 25.75 35.85 -23.88
CA LEU A 137 27.20 35.66 -23.79
C LEU A 137 27.93 36.04 -25.09
N ALA A 138 27.35 35.72 -26.24
CA ALA A 138 27.91 36.12 -27.54
C ALA A 138 27.83 37.65 -27.73
N ASP A 139 26.70 38.26 -27.38
CA ASP A 139 26.52 39.70 -27.43
C ASP A 139 27.49 40.41 -26.47
N SER A 140 27.70 39.87 -25.27
CA SER A 140 28.69 40.39 -24.30
C SER A 140 30.13 40.29 -24.81
N LYS A 141 30.49 39.23 -25.54
CA LYS A 141 31.81 39.12 -26.19
C LYS A 141 32.00 40.16 -27.28
N ASN A 142 30.97 40.44 -28.09
CA ASN A 142 31.03 41.49 -29.11
C ASN A 142 31.21 42.88 -28.46
N LEU A 143 30.45 43.19 -27.41
CA LEU A 143 30.64 44.42 -26.64
C LEU A 143 32.05 44.52 -26.03
N GLN A 144 32.60 43.40 -25.57
CA GLN A 144 33.98 43.37 -25.07
C GLN A 144 35.00 43.70 -26.17
N SER A 145 34.82 43.22 -27.40
CA SER A 145 35.67 43.61 -28.53
C SER A 145 35.52 45.08 -28.90
N GLU A 146 34.30 45.62 -28.93
CA GLU A 146 34.05 47.04 -29.20
C GLU A 146 34.71 47.93 -28.13
N LEU A 147 34.63 47.55 -26.85
CA LEU A 147 35.32 48.26 -25.77
C LEU A 147 36.85 48.20 -25.89
N GLN A 148 37.41 47.09 -26.38
CA GLN A 148 38.85 47.01 -26.66
C GLN A 148 39.26 47.94 -27.80
N GLU A 149 38.42 48.07 -28.83
CA GLU A 149 38.66 48.96 -29.96
C GLU A 149 38.60 50.44 -29.52
N ILE A 150 37.57 50.82 -28.76
CA ILE A 150 37.46 52.17 -28.16
C ILE A 150 38.68 52.47 -27.28
N ARG A 151 39.12 51.50 -26.46
CA ARG A 151 40.33 51.67 -25.64
C ARG A 151 41.56 51.94 -26.49
N PHE A 152 41.69 51.27 -27.64
CA PHE A 152 42.79 51.49 -28.57
C PHE A 152 42.70 52.86 -29.25
N GLU A 153 41.51 53.29 -29.67
CA GLU A 153 41.28 54.62 -30.23
C GLU A 153 41.57 55.74 -29.23
N LEU A 154 41.16 55.57 -27.96
CA LEU A 154 41.49 56.53 -26.89
C LEU A 154 42.99 56.64 -26.65
N ASN A 155 43.72 55.51 -26.66
CA ASN A 155 45.18 55.54 -26.57
C ASN A 155 45.81 56.29 -27.75
N LYS A 156 45.31 56.10 -28.98
CA LYS A 156 45.76 56.87 -30.15
C LYS A 156 45.47 58.37 -29.99
N LEU A 157 44.28 58.73 -29.53
CA LEU A 157 43.90 60.12 -29.27
C LEU A 157 44.78 60.76 -28.20
N ASN A 158 45.13 60.01 -27.15
CA ASN A 158 46.02 60.51 -26.10
C ASN A 158 47.43 60.74 -26.65
N ASN A 159 47.97 59.83 -27.46
CA ASN A 159 49.25 60.04 -28.13
C ASN A 159 49.21 61.26 -29.07
N LEU A 160 48.14 61.43 -29.85
CA LEU A 160 47.96 62.60 -30.70
C LEU A 160 47.87 63.91 -29.89
N LYS A 161 47.23 63.87 -28.71
CA LYS A 161 47.19 65.00 -27.80
C LYS A 161 48.61 65.35 -27.30
N ASP A 162 49.40 64.35 -26.91
CA ASP A 162 50.79 64.55 -26.50
C ASP A 162 51.62 65.14 -27.65
N GLU A 163 51.44 64.67 -28.89
CA GLU A 163 52.08 65.23 -30.09
C GLU A 163 51.65 66.68 -30.36
N VAL A 164 50.36 67.00 -30.21
CA VAL A 164 49.85 68.37 -30.35
C VAL A 164 50.39 69.28 -29.24
N GLU A 165 50.55 68.78 -28.02
CA GLU A 165 51.15 69.54 -26.92
C GLU A 165 52.64 69.84 -27.18
N ILE A 166 53.38 68.89 -27.77
CA ILE A 166 54.75 69.10 -28.24
C ILE A 166 54.81 70.14 -29.37
N LEU A 167 53.91 70.05 -30.35
CA LEU A 167 53.83 71.00 -31.47
C LEU A 167 53.41 72.40 -31.00
N LYS A 168 52.49 72.50 -30.04
CA LYS A 168 52.12 73.76 -29.41
C LYS A 168 53.31 74.38 -28.66
N GLY A 169 54.09 73.57 -27.95
CA GLY A 169 55.34 74.01 -27.33
C GLY A 169 56.41 74.48 -28.34
N HIS A 170 56.35 74.05 -29.60
CA HIS A 170 57.18 74.58 -30.69
C HIS A 170 56.59 75.86 -31.30
N ALA A 171 55.27 75.93 -31.51
CA ALA A 171 54.59 77.13 -32.02
C ALA A 171 54.68 78.33 -31.05
N GLU A 172 54.69 78.09 -29.73
CA GLU A 172 54.94 79.14 -28.72
C GLU A 172 56.40 79.63 -28.71
N LYS A 173 57.34 78.90 -29.32
CA LYS A 173 58.75 79.32 -29.49
C LYS A 173 59.01 80.11 -30.77
N ASP A 174 58.13 80.01 -31.77
CA ASP A 174 58.32 80.57 -33.12
C ASP A 174 57.54 81.87 -33.41
N ASN A 175 57.22 82.68 -32.39
CA ASN A 175 56.65 84.02 -32.60
C ASN A 175 57.65 85.14 -32.24
N PRO A 176 58.44 85.67 -33.21
CA PRO A 176 59.25 86.87 -33.01
C PRO A 176 58.43 88.16 -33.18
N LYS A 177 58.80 89.14 -32.35
CA LYS A 177 58.26 90.51 -32.28
C LYS A 177 58.47 91.33 -33.56
N GLU A 178 57.54 92.28 -33.75
CA GLU A 178 57.64 93.59 -34.44
C GLU A 178 57.82 93.65 -35.97
N LEU A 179 56.84 94.26 -36.65
CA LEU A 179 57.11 95.34 -37.61
C LEU A 179 55.91 96.30 -37.72
N VAL A 180 56.21 97.60 -37.64
CA VAL A 180 55.30 98.76 -37.62
C VAL A 180 55.62 99.66 -38.84
N LEU A 181 54.62 100.41 -39.33
CA LEU A 181 54.61 101.47 -40.38
C LEU A 181 54.63 100.96 -41.84
N THR A 182 53.91 101.48 -42.84
CA THR A 182 53.06 102.67 -43.14
C THR A 182 52.43 102.36 -44.52
N GLY A 183 51.17 102.68 -44.84
CA GLY A 183 50.71 104.01 -45.26
C GLY A 183 50.89 104.26 -46.78
N ALA A 184 49.82 104.74 -47.44
CA ALA A 184 49.68 105.21 -48.85
C ALA A 184 49.28 104.13 -49.88
N ASP A 185 48.03 104.17 -50.38
CA ASP A 185 47.59 104.80 -51.66
C ASP A 185 47.80 103.83 -52.84
N SER A 186 46.94 103.60 -53.82
CA SER A 186 45.74 104.27 -54.34
C SER A 186 45.15 103.36 -55.44
N THR A 187 43.83 103.46 -55.70
CA THR A 187 43.12 103.36 -57.01
C THR A 187 43.53 102.27 -58.02
N LYS A 188 42.61 101.49 -58.60
CA LYS A 188 41.45 101.94 -59.39
C LYS A 188 40.62 100.73 -59.80
#